data_AF-A0A5C6RGP3-F1
#
_entry.id   AF-A0A5C6RGP3-F1
#
_cell.length_a   1.000
_cell.length_b   1.000
_cell.length_c   1.000
_cell.angle_alpha   90.00
_cell.angle_beta   90.00
_cell.angle_gamma   90.00
#
_symmetry.space_group_name_H-M   'P 1'
#
loop_
_entity.id
_entity.type
_entity.pdbx_description
1 polymer ?
#
loop_
_entity_poly.entity_id
_entity_poly.type
_entity_poly.pdbx_seq_one_letter_code
_entity_poly.pdbx_strand_id
1 'polypeptide(L)'
;MMTADEQRHERVRAYLQHELSEQEHKRFEQDLATDEALREALRFQRLEEEVGELLVETELRSLLAGFQASPEQPPSAHSRRNWAWVFPFLLLGGAAVYLLLRQPESVPDAPAAPQVEEPQSPALPSAPKPSQPPAQAPREPSPIVSSPARPIALHYVLDAYRLPSHLSLSLKAGQKEADTTAMSLAVQALNRGALQEAIALSSTSDSAEALDVLGHALFQNGQYAEAERAFQTLLPISPGITKDRAEWYLALCLLAQGKGSARPILLQMAAPEHYHTYQEEAAQLLGLWRE
;
A
#
# COMPACT_ATOMS: atom_id res chain seq x y z
N MET A 1 5.79 44.10 -10.49
CA MET A 1 6.73 44.09 -9.35
C MET A 1 6.21 43.03 -8.41
N MET A 2 7.00 42.00 -8.11
CA MET A 2 6.60 41.01 -7.09
C MET A 2 6.58 41.69 -5.73
N THR A 3 5.61 41.32 -4.91
CA THR A 3 5.53 41.81 -3.53
C THR A 3 6.63 41.18 -2.68
N ALA A 4 6.99 41.83 -1.57
CA ALA A 4 7.97 41.27 -0.63
C ALA A 4 7.53 39.90 -0.07
N ASP A 5 6.22 39.65 -0.05
CA ASP A 5 5.65 38.38 0.40
C ASP A 5 5.83 37.28 -0.65
N GLU A 6 5.51 37.57 -1.91
CA GLU A 6 5.75 36.66 -3.05
C GLU A 6 7.23 36.30 -3.20
N GLN A 7 8.13 37.26 -3.02
CA GLN A 7 9.58 37.01 -3.06
C GLN A 7 10.06 36.07 -1.95
N ARG A 8 9.45 36.14 -0.75
CA ARG A 8 9.78 35.24 0.36
C ARG A 8 9.29 33.82 0.07
N HIS A 9 8.05 33.67 -0.40
CA HIS A 9 7.50 32.37 -0.79
C HIS A 9 8.31 31.71 -1.91
N GLU A 10 8.73 32.48 -2.92
CA GLU A 10 9.56 31.96 -4.01
C GLU A 10 10.93 31.49 -3.51
N ARG A 11 11.58 32.26 -2.63
CA ARG A 11 12.85 31.86 -1.99
C ARG A 11 12.71 30.60 -1.14
N VAL A 12 11.62 30.49 -0.37
CA VAL A 12 11.32 29.28 0.44
C VAL A 12 11.11 28.07 -0.48
N ARG A 13 10.36 28.22 -1.58
CA ARG A 13 10.15 27.15 -2.56
C ARG A 13 11.46 26.70 -3.20
N ALA A 14 12.26 27.63 -3.70
CA ALA A 14 13.56 27.33 -4.32
C ALA A 14 14.52 26.64 -3.33
N TYR A 15 14.45 27.00 -2.04
CA TYR A 15 15.20 26.33 -0.99
C TYR A 15 14.77 24.88 -0.80
N LEU A 16 13.46 24.62 -0.70
CA LEU A 16 12.91 23.27 -0.53
C LEU A 16 13.14 22.38 -1.77
N GLN A 17 13.14 22.97 -2.96
CA GLN A 17 13.37 22.27 -4.23
C GLN A 17 14.85 22.10 -4.60
N HIS A 18 15.78 22.52 -3.72
CA HIS A 18 17.23 22.50 -3.96
C HIS A 18 17.67 23.25 -5.23
N GLU A 19 16.92 24.28 -5.62
CA GLU A 19 17.23 25.10 -6.80
C GLU A 19 18.21 26.26 -6.50
N LEU A 20 18.51 26.50 -5.22
CA LEU A 20 19.46 27.51 -4.78
C LEU A 20 20.91 27.03 -4.94
N SER A 21 21.80 27.92 -5.39
CA SER A 21 23.24 27.66 -5.38
C SER A 21 23.79 27.55 -3.94
N GLU A 22 24.96 26.93 -3.74
CA GLU A 22 25.55 26.79 -2.40
C GLU A 22 25.74 28.12 -1.64
N GLN A 23 26.04 29.20 -2.37
CA GLN A 23 26.20 30.52 -1.78
C GLN A 23 24.85 31.12 -1.35
N GLU A 24 23.79 30.86 -2.12
CA GLU A 24 22.44 31.30 -1.81
C GLU A 24 21.82 30.47 -0.69
N HIS A 25 22.13 29.19 -0.60
CA HIS A 25 21.71 28.32 0.50
C HIS A 25 22.29 28.80 1.84
N LYS A 26 23.60 29.10 1.88
CA LYS A 26 24.24 29.65 3.09
C LYS A 26 23.67 31.01 3.50
N ARG A 27 23.36 31.87 2.52
CA ARG A 27 22.69 33.15 2.79
C ARG A 27 21.27 32.95 3.30
N PHE A 28 20.53 32.01 2.73
CA PHE A 28 19.18 31.69 3.17
C PHE A 28 19.17 31.18 4.62
N GLU A 29 20.12 30.31 5.00
CA GLU A 29 20.27 29.86 6.39
C GLU A 29 20.63 31.00 7.37
N GLN A 30 21.47 31.94 6.94
CA GLN A 30 21.78 33.15 7.72
C GLN A 30 20.56 34.05 7.88
N ASP A 31 19.78 34.21 6.81
CA ASP A 31 18.56 35.01 6.81
C ASP A 31 17.49 34.36 7.70
N LEU A 32 17.37 33.03 7.71
CA LEU A 32 16.45 32.30 8.61
C LEU A 32 16.72 32.56 10.10
N ALA A 33 17.98 32.81 10.47
CA ALA A 33 18.34 33.13 11.86
C ALA A 33 17.89 34.55 12.27
N THR A 34 17.70 35.44 11.30
CA THR A 34 17.47 36.88 11.54
C THR A 34 16.04 37.31 11.20
N ASP A 35 15.42 36.71 10.18
CA ASP A 35 14.09 37.04 9.67
C ASP A 35 13.05 36.04 10.20
N GLU A 36 12.23 36.50 11.16
CA GLU A 36 11.12 35.74 11.72
C GLU A 36 10.09 35.35 10.66
N ALA A 37 9.75 36.27 9.75
CA ALA A 37 8.69 36.05 8.79
C ALA A 37 9.12 35.08 7.67
N LEU A 38 10.42 35.03 7.35
CA LEU A 38 10.97 33.98 6.48
C LEU A 38 10.90 32.60 7.16
N ARG A 39 11.15 32.53 8.47
CA ARG A 39 10.99 31.29 9.26
C ARG A 39 9.53 30.84 9.32
N GLU A 40 8.60 31.76 9.53
CA GLU A 40 7.16 31.46 9.53
C GLU A 40 6.71 30.97 8.15
N ALA A 41 7.14 31.61 7.06
CA ALA A 41 6.83 31.16 5.70
C ALA A 41 7.37 29.75 5.42
N LEU A 42 8.60 29.43 5.85
CA LEU A 42 9.17 28.08 5.73
C LEU A 42 8.39 27.05 6.58
N ARG A 43 8.00 27.42 7.81
CA ARG A 43 7.16 26.56 8.66
C ARG A 43 5.80 26.31 8.01
N PHE A 44 5.16 27.34 7.49
CA PHE A 44 3.86 27.26 6.85
C PHE A 44 3.93 26.40 5.58
N GLN A 45 4.95 26.58 4.73
CA GLN A 45 5.11 25.76 3.53
C GLN A 45 5.31 24.27 3.86
N ARG A 46 6.10 23.95 4.89
CA ARG A 46 6.26 22.57 5.37
C ARG A 46 4.96 22.01 5.94
N LEU A 47 4.21 22.84 6.67
CA LEU A 47 2.91 22.47 7.20
C LEU A 47 1.90 22.25 6.07
N GLU A 48 1.95 23.01 4.98
CA GLU A 48 1.09 22.80 3.81
C GLU A 48 1.41 21.48 3.10
N GLU A 49 2.69 21.12 2.94
CA GLU A 49 3.09 19.80 2.43
C GLU A 49 2.55 18.68 3.34
N GLU A 50 2.68 18.86 4.65
CA GLU A 50 2.22 17.89 5.66
C GLU A 50 0.68 17.80 5.76
N VAL A 51 -0.02 18.93 5.66
CA VAL A 51 -1.49 19.02 5.68
C VAL A 51 -2.09 18.56 4.35
N GLY A 52 -1.39 18.75 3.24
CA GLY A 52 -1.71 18.16 1.94
C GLY A 52 -1.76 16.64 2.04
N GLU A 53 -0.78 16.02 2.70
CA GLU A 53 -0.82 14.58 2.99
C GLU A 53 -1.99 14.18 3.90
N LEU A 54 -2.24 14.94 4.99
CA LEU A 54 -3.38 14.69 5.89
C LEU A 54 -4.74 14.74 5.17
N LEU A 55 -4.95 15.76 4.33
CA LEU A 55 -6.17 15.93 3.53
C LEU A 55 -6.28 14.83 2.48
N VAL A 56 -5.20 14.52 1.76
CA VAL A 56 -5.20 13.45 0.76
C VAL A 56 -5.50 12.11 1.42
N GLU A 57 -4.86 11.76 2.54
CA GLU A 57 -5.08 10.47 3.22
C GLU A 57 -6.51 10.38 3.81
N THR A 58 -6.99 11.43 4.47
CA THR A 58 -8.34 11.45 5.06
C THR A 58 -9.42 11.43 3.98
N GLU A 59 -9.25 12.23 2.92
CA GLU A 59 -10.20 12.29 1.81
C GLU A 59 -10.16 11.01 0.98
N LEU A 60 -8.97 10.44 0.67
CA LEU A 60 -8.88 9.10 0.06
C LEU A 60 -9.52 8.03 0.94
N ARG A 61 -9.31 8.06 2.25
CA ARG A 61 -9.90 7.09 3.18
C ARG A 61 -11.43 7.16 3.11
N SER A 62 -12.00 8.37 3.06
CA SER A 62 -13.43 8.56 2.89
C SER A 62 -13.94 8.05 1.53
N LEU A 63 -13.19 8.32 0.45
CA LEU A 63 -13.52 7.87 -0.90
C LEU A 63 -13.47 6.33 -1.00
N LEU A 64 -12.40 5.71 -0.52
CA LEU A 64 -12.21 4.25 -0.51
C LEU A 64 -13.24 3.54 0.38
N ALA A 65 -13.62 4.12 1.51
CA ALA A 65 -14.70 3.61 2.34
C ALA A 65 -16.04 3.64 1.59
N GLY A 66 -16.33 4.70 0.84
CA GLY A 66 -17.51 4.79 -0.03
C GLY A 66 -17.53 3.74 -1.15
N PHE A 67 -16.38 3.39 -1.71
CA PHE A 67 -16.26 2.33 -2.72
C PHE A 67 -16.43 0.92 -2.12
N GLN A 68 -15.92 0.64 -0.92
CA GLN A 68 -16.13 -0.65 -0.25
C GLN A 68 -17.54 -0.83 0.29
N ALA A 69 -18.21 0.27 0.68
CA ALA A 69 -19.59 0.26 1.17
C ALA A 69 -20.64 0.22 0.06
N SER A 70 -20.24 0.14 -1.22
CA SER A 70 -21.15 -0.11 -2.34
C SER A 70 -21.19 -1.61 -2.65
N PRO A 71 -22.04 -2.41 -2.00
CA PRO A 71 -22.32 -3.74 -2.52
C PRO A 71 -23.01 -3.53 -3.86
N GLU A 72 -22.34 -3.89 -4.96
CA GLU A 72 -23.01 -4.22 -6.20
C GLU A 72 -24.05 -5.27 -5.85
N GLN A 73 -25.30 -4.84 -5.65
CA GLN A 73 -26.42 -5.75 -5.63
C GLN A 73 -26.42 -6.43 -6.99
N PRO A 74 -26.16 -7.75 -7.10
CA PRO A 74 -26.24 -8.41 -8.38
C PRO A 74 -27.65 -8.17 -8.91
N PRO A 75 -27.80 -7.73 -10.18
CA PRO A 75 -29.10 -7.40 -10.71
C PRO A 75 -30.01 -8.61 -10.55
N SER A 76 -31.15 -8.40 -9.88
CA SER A 76 -32.13 -9.45 -9.61
C SER A 76 -32.55 -10.12 -10.92
N ALA A 77 -32.76 -11.43 -10.85
CA ALA A 77 -32.80 -12.38 -11.96
C ALA A 77 -33.98 -12.22 -12.96
N HIS A 78 -34.55 -11.02 -13.12
CA HIS A 78 -35.64 -10.75 -14.07
C HIS A 78 -35.22 -9.99 -15.34
N SER A 79 -33.96 -9.55 -15.45
CA SER A 79 -33.43 -8.91 -16.67
C SER A 79 -32.51 -9.83 -17.49
N ARG A 80 -32.85 -11.13 -17.60
CA ARG A 80 -32.15 -12.07 -18.51
C ARG A 80 -32.96 -12.44 -19.76
N ARG A 81 -34.23 -12.01 -19.86
CA ARG A 81 -35.12 -12.45 -20.95
C ARG A 81 -35.04 -11.60 -22.22
N ASN A 82 -34.51 -10.38 -22.16
CA ASN A 82 -34.56 -9.45 -23.30
C ASN A 82 -33.22 -9.26 -24.04
N TRP A 83 -32.09 -9.72 -23.50
CA TRP A 83 -30.78 -9.57 -24.15
C TRP A 83 -30.45 -10.65 -25.20
N ALA A 84 -31.21 -11.75 -25.22
CA ALA A 84 -31.00 -12.86 -26.15
C ALA A 84 -31.28 -12.50 -27.63
N TRP A 85 -31.94 -11.37 -27.91
CA TRP A 85 -32.33 -10.95 -29.26
C TRP A 85 -31.39 -9.90 -29.89
N VAL A 86 -30.44 -9.35 -29.12
CA VAL A 86 -29.52 -8.31 -29.63
C VAL A 86 -28.32 -8.92 -30.36
N PHE A 87 -27.82 -10.08 -29.89
CA PHE A 87 -26.71 -10.80 -30.51
C PHE A 87 -26.96 -11.33 -31.94
N PRO A 88 -28.13 -11.91 -32.30
CA PRO A 88 -28.35 -12.39 -33.66
C PRO A 88 -28.42 -11.26 -34.71
N PHE A 89 -28.93 -10.08 -34.36
CA PHE A 89 -28.99 -8.93 -35.30
C PHE A 89 -27.62 -8.32 -35.60
N LEU A 90 -26.71 -8.32 -34.62
CA LEU A 90 -25.35 -7.79 -34.78
C LEU A 90 -24.46 -8.77 -35.58
N LEU A 91 -24.65 -10.08 -35.39
CA LEU A 91 -24.00 -11.13 -36.20
C LEU A 91 -24.44 -11.13 -37.67
N LEU A 92 -25.73 -10.91 -37.94
CA LEU A 92 -26.26 -10.91 -39.31
C LEU A 92 -25.75 -9.71 -40.13
N GLY A 93 -25.62 -8.53 -39.50
CA GLY A 93 -25.08 -7.33 -40.13
C GLY A 93 -23.59 -7.46 -40.49
N GLY A 94 -22.80 -8.09 -39.62
CA GLY A 94 -21.37 -8.35 -39.88
C GLY A 94 -21.13 -9.34 -41.01
N ALA A 95 -21.98 -10.38 -41.14
CA ALA A 95 -21.87 -11.38 -42.20
C ALA A 95 -22.15 -10.81 -43.59
N ALA A 96 -23.12 -9.88 -43.72
CA ALA A 96 -23.42 -9.22 -44.99
C ALA A 96 -22.26 -8.33 -45.49
N VAL A 97 -21.59 -7.63 -44.57
CA VAL A 97 -20.40 -6.81 -44.88
C VAL A 97 -19.19 -7.69 -45.23
N TYR A 98 -19.00 -8.80 -44.50
CA TYR A 98 -17.92 -9.75 -44.76
C TYR A 98 -18.04 -10.43 -46.12
N LEU A 99 -19.26 -10.76 -46.55
CA LEU A 99 -19.50 -11.35 -47.87
C LEU A 99 -19.35 -10.34 -49.01
N LEU A 100 -19.57 -9.04 -48.75
CA LEU A 100 -19.35 -7.98 -49.74
C LEU A 100 -17.85 -7.70 -50.00
N LEU A 101 -16.98 -8.01 -49.02
CA LEU A 101 -15.54 -7.73 -49.07
C LEU A 101 -14.68 -8.92 -49.55
N ARG A 102 -15.26 -10.12 -49.69
CA ARG A 102 -14.54 -11.30 -50.21
C ARG A 102 -14.59 -11.35 -51.74
N GLN A 103 -13.58 -10.79 -52.39
CA GLN A 103 -13.25 -11.18 -53.76
C GLN A 103 -12.58 -12.58 -53.75
N PRO A 104 -12.95 -13.49 -54.66
CA PRO A 104 -12.38 -14.83 -54.69
C PRO A 104 -11.08 -14.83 -55.49
N GLU A 105 -9.94 -15.02 -54.83
CA GLU A 105 -8.72 -15.45 -55.51
C GLU A 105 -8.70 -16.97 -55.60
N SER A 106 -8.55 -17.46 -56.83
CA SER A 106 -8.59 -18.84 -57.25
C SER A 106 -7.43 -19.68 -56.69
N VAL A 107 -7.80 -20.85 -56.19
CA VAL A 107 -6.91 -21.99 -55.87
C VAL A 107 -6.26 -22.51 -57.17
N PRO A 108 -5.07 -23.12 -57.11
CA PRO A 108 -5.02 -24.53 -57.48
C PRO A 108 -4.08 -25.42 -56.63
N ASP A 109 -4.65 -26.56 -56.25
CA ASP A 109 -4.11 -27.94 -56.26
C ASP A 109 -2.77 -28.30 -55.61
N ALA A 110 -2.85 -29.13 -54.57
CA ALA A 110 -2.12 -30.41 -54.46
C ALA A 110 -2.69 -31.27 -53.31
N PRO A 111 -2.62 -32.62 -53.38
CA PRO A 111 -3.71 -33.51 -52.96
C PRO A 111 -3.49 -34.34 -51.67
N ALA A 112 -4.64 -34.77 -51.11
CA ALA A 112 -4.96 -36.05 -50.44
C ALA A 112 -3.91 -36.67 -49.48
N ALA A 113 -4.11 -36.63 -48.16
CA ALA A 113 -4.92 -37.56 -47.32
C ALA A 113 -3.97 -38.32 -46.33
N PRO A 114 -4.44 -39.03 -45.29
CA PRO A 114 -5.77 -39.13 -44.70
C PRO A 114 -5.82 -38.81 -43.17
N GLN A 115 -7.06 -38.75 -42.70
CA GLN A 115 -7.49 -38.70 -41.31
C GLN A 115 -6.95 -39.86 -40.47
N VAL A 116 -6.69 -39.62 -39.18
CA VAL A 116 -6.69 -40.67 -38.16
C VAL A 116 -7.60 -40.25 -37.02
N GLU A 117 -8.54 -41.15 -36.76
CA GLU A 117 -9.55 -41.21 -35.71
C GLU A 117 -9.06 -40.90 -34.29
N GLU A 118 -9.95 -40.19 -33.59
CA GLU A 118 -10.15 -40.24 -32.14
C GLU A 118 -10.38 -41.68 -31.66
N PRO A 119 -9.82 -42.07 -30.51
CA PRO A 119 -10.66 -42.81 -29.59
C PRO A 119 -10.65 -42.27 -28.17
N GLN A 120 -11.85 -42.28 -27.61
CA GLN A 120 -12.22 -41.98 -26.24
C GLN A 120 -11.58 -42.94 -25.21
N SER A 121 -11.29 -42.37 -24.04
CA SER A 121 -11.29 -42.89 -22.65
C SER A 121 -11.42 -44.41 -22.40
N PRO A 122 -10.74 -44.91 -21.35
CA PRO A 122 -11.49 -45.13 -20.11
C PRO A 122 -10.75 -44.79 -18.80
N ALA A 123 -11.58 -44.54 -17.79
CA ALA A 123 -11.24 -44.18 -16.42
C ALA A 123 -10.90 -45.39 -15.51
N LEU A 124 -10.43 -45.02 -14.31
CA LEU A 124 -10.35 -45.74 -13.01
C LEU A 124 -9.07 -46.60 -12.78
N PRO A 125 -8.65 -46.87 -11.51
CA PRO A 125 -9.27 -46.57 -10.20
C PRO A 125 -8.34 -45.96 -9.12
N SER A 126 -8.99 -45.52 -8.04
CA SER A 126 -8.48 -45.06 -6.75
C SER A 126 -7.77 -46.13 -5.91
N ALA A 127 -6.76 -45.72 -5.11
CA ALA A 127 -6.44 -46.12 -3.72
C ALA A 127 -4.94 -45.85 -3.41
N PRO A 128 -4.46 -45.87 -2.15
CA PRO A 128 -5.07 -45.51 -0.86
C PRO A 128 -4.21 -44.55 -0.02
N LYS A 129 -4.79 -44.14 1.11
CA LYS A 129 -4.26 -43.31 2.20
C LYS A 129 -3.19 -44.04 3.04
N PRO A 130 -2.13 -43.37 3.53
CA PRO A 130 -1.36 -43.84 4.68
C PRO A 130 -1.54 -42.94 5.93
N SER A 131 -2.17 -43.56 6.93
CA SER A 131 -1.81 -43.64 8.36
C SER A 131 -1.15 -42.47 9.11
N GLN A 132 -1.88 -42.00 10.14
CA GLN A 132 -1.42 -41.25 11.30
C GLN A 132 -0.44 -42.05 12.19
N PRO A 133 0.53 -41.38 12.84
CA PRO A 133 1.19 -41.86 14.06
C PRO A 133 0.44 -41.44 15.35
N PRO A 134 0.71 -42.09 16.50
CA PRO A 134 -0.27 -42.31 17.57
C PRO A 134 -0.31 -41.26 18.69
N ALA A 135 -1.43 -41.35 19.41
CA ALA A 135 -1.85 -40.69 20.64
C ALA A 135 -0.74 -40.44 21.69
N GLN A 136 -0.70 -39.21 22.20
CA GLN A 136 -0.08 -38.89 23.48
C GLN A 136 -1.14 -38.95 24.59
N ALA A 137 -0.79 -39.61 25.69
CA ALA A 137 -1.59 -39.79 26.89
C ALA A 137 -1.81 -38.48 27.68
N PRO A 138 -2.80 -38.43 28.59
CA PRO A 138 -3.28 -37.20 29.23
C PRO A 138 -2.24 -36.59 30.18
N ARG A 139 -1.93 -35.29 29.99
CA ARG A 139 -1.17 -34.50 30.97
C ARG A 139 -2.12 -33.98 32.04
N GLU A 140 -1.77 -34.23 33.29
CA GLU A 140 -2.42 -33.68 34.49
C GLU A 140 -2.46 -32.14 34.48
N PRO A 141 -3.50 -31.52 35.06
CA PRO A 141 -3.66 -30.07 35.09
C PRO A 141 -2.70 -29.46 36.11
N SER A 142 -1.63 -28.83 35.61
CA SER A 142 -0.78 -27.93 36.40
C SER A 142 -1.38 -26.50 36.43
N PRO A 143 -1.04 -25.71 37.45
CA PRO A 143 -1.92 -24.71 38.04
C PRO A 143 -2.07 -23.46 37.18
N ILE A 144 -3.20 -22.79 37.38
CA ILE A 144 -3.57 -21.50 36.78
C ILE A 144 -2.52 -20.45 37.20
N VAL A 145 -1.50 -20.31 36.36
CA VAL A 145 -0.64 -19.11 36.31
C VAL A 145 -1.41 -18.07 35.50
N SER A 146 -1.46 -16.84 36.02
CA SER A 146 -2.11 -15.68 35.44
C SER A 146 -2.08 -15.67 33.91
N SER A 147 -3.27 -15.62 33.31
CA SER A 147 -3.44 -15.61 31.85
C SER A 147 -2.68 -14.42 31.26
N PRO A 148 -1.64 -14.62 30.42
CA PRO A 148 -1.10 -13.53 29.64
C PRO A 148 -2.21 -13.06 28.70
N ALA A 149 -2.42 -11.75 28.61
CA ALA A 149 -3.36 -11.14 27.68
C ALA A 149 -3.18 -11.80 26.31
N ARG A 150 -4.26 -12.37 25.76
CA ARG A 150 -4.15 -13.14 24.52
C ARG A 150 -3.64 -12.20 23.41
N PRO A 151 -2.57 -12.57 22.69
CA PRO A 151 -2.07 -11.73 21.61
C PRO A 151 -3.16 -11.54 20.56
N ILE A 152 -3.28 -10.31 20.04
CA ILE A 152 -4.15 -10.03 18.89
C ILE A 152 -3.73 -10.97 17.76
N ALA A 153 -4.69 -11.67 17.15
CA ALA A 153 -4.39 -12.61 16.08
C ALA A 153 -3.83 -11.86 14.86
N LEU A 154 -2.80 -12.41 14.21
CA LEU A 154 -2.09 -11.79 13.10
C LEU A 154 -3.02 -11.30 11.98
N HIS A 155 -4.13 -11.98 11.69
CA HIS A 155 -5.07 -11.54 10.65
C HIS A 155 -5.65 -10.14 10.93
N TYR A 156 -5.96 -9.78 12.18
CA TYR A 156 -6.41 -8.43 12.51
C TYR A 156 -5.32 -7.38 12.28
N VAL A 157 -4.05 -7.74 12.50
CA VAL A 157 -2.92 -6.87 12.25
C VAL A 157 -2.74 -6.64 10.74
N LEU A 158 -2.88 -7.71 9.94
CA LEU A 158 -2.80 -7.63 8.49
C LEU A 158 -3.99 -6.86 7.88
N ASP A 159 -5.20 -7.01 8.43
CA ASP A 159 -6.39 -6.24 8.01
C ASP A 159 -6.26 -4.75 8.35
N ALA A 160 -5.60 -4.43 9.46
CA ALA A 160 -5.30 -3.05 9.87
C ALA A 160 -4.13 -2.45 9.08
N TYR A 161 -3.26 -3.27 8.52
CA TYR A 161 -2.13 -2.80 7.72
C TYR A 161 -2.59 -2.29 6.35
N ARG A 162 -2.26 -1.04 6.07
CA ARG A 162 -2.46 -0.41 4.76
C ARG A 162 -1.15 0.23 4.34
N LEU A 163 -0.80 0.16 3.07
CA LEU A 163 0.34 0.90 2.55
C LEU A 163 -0.03 2.39 2.46
N PRO A 164 0.80 3.32 2.96
CA PRO A 164 0.54 4.75 2.85
C PRO A 164 0.36 5.22 1.40
N SER A 165 -0.42 6.28 1.20
CA SER A 165 -0.74 6.79 -0.13
C SER A 165 0.49 7.33 -0.87
N HIS A 166 1.42 8.01 -0.18
CA HIS A 166 2.67 8.51 -0.79
C HIS A 166 3.55 7.39 -1.32
N LEU A 167 3.49 6.20 -0.71
CA LEU A 167 4.16 5.00 -1.20
C LEU A 167 3.35 4.25 -2.25
N SER A 168 2.02 4.34 -2.22
CA SER A 168 1.11 3.60 -3.11
C SER A 168 0.86 4.30 -4.46
N LEU A 169 1.05 5.62 -4.53
CA LEU A 169 0.81 6.40 -5.74
C LEU A 169 1.90 6.11 -6.78
N SER A 170 1.58 5.19 -7.69
CA SER A 170 2.35 5.01 -8.92
C SER A 170 2.19 6.28 -9.76
N LEU A 171 3.21 7.14 -9.74
CA LEU A 171 3.35 8.31 -10.61
C LEU A 171 3.35 7.85 -12.08
N LYS A 172 2.16 7.61 -12.63
CA LYS A 172 1.86 7.66 -14.07
C LYS A 172 1.39 9.08 -14.43
N ALA A 173 2.05 10.09 -13.88
CA ALA A 173 1.95 11.47 -14.35
C ALA A 173 3.18 11.70 -15.23
N GLY A 174 2.96 11.87 -16.53
CA GLY A 174 4.04 12.03 -17.50
C GLY A 174 4.90 13.24 -17.14
N GLN A 175 6.12 13.00 -16.65
CA GLN A 175 7.14 14.03 -16.59
C GLN A 175 8.53 13.39 -16.56
N LYS A 176 9.27 13.70 -17.64
CA LYS A 176 10.72 13.62 -17.88
C LYS A 176 11.52 12.53 -17.14
N GLU A 177 12.10 11.66 -17.97
CA GLU A 177 13.27 10.84 -17.65
C GLU A 177 14.31 11.58 -16.80
N ALA A 178 14.96 10.81 -15.92
CA ALA A 178 16.28 11.05 -15.33
C ALA A 178 16.37 11.85 -14.01
N ASP A 179 15.64 11.40 -13.00
CA ASP A 179 16.22 11.23 -11.65
C ASP A 179 15.75 9.87 -11.08
N THR A 180 16.34 8.78 -11.58
CA THR A 180 16.22 7.45 -10.95
C THR A 180 17.05 7.43 -9.68
N THR A 181 16.62 8.17 -8.67
CA THR A 181 17.20 8.08 -7.33
C THR A 181 16.92 6.68 -6.80
N ALA A 182 17.87 6.09 -6.05
CA ALA A 182 17.71 4.76 -5.46
C ALA A 182 16.38 4.61 -4.68
N MET A 183 15.89 5.71 -4.09
CA MET A 183 14.60 5.73 -3.38
C MET A 183 13.39 5.57 -4.30
N SER A 184 13.36 6.28 -5.44
CA SER A 184 12.30 6.12 -6.44
C SER A 184 12.21 4.68 -6.96
N LEU A 185 13.36 3.99 -7.07
CA LEU A 185 13.43 2.59 -7.44
C LEU A 185 12.94 1.68 -6.31
N ALA A 186 13.29 1.99 -5.06
CA ALA A 186 12.82 1.25 -3.88
C ALA A 186 11.28 1.31 -3.76
N VAL A 187 10.69 2.49 -3.92
CA VAL A 187 9.22 2.68 -3.91
C VAL A 187 8.56 1.95 -5.09
N GLN A 188 9.16 1.98 -6.28
CA GLN A 188 8.66 1.22 -7.42
C GLN A 188 8.71 -0.30 -7.19
N ALA A 189 9.81 -0.79 -6.61
CA ALA A 189 9.96 -2.20 -6.25
C ALA A 189 8.89 -2.62 -5.21
N LEU A 190 8.68 -1.80 -4.18
CA LEU A 190 7.64 -2.01 -3.17
C LEU A 190 6.24 -2.11 -3.81
N ASN A 191 5.88 -1.18 -4.67
CA ASN A 191 4.59 -1.16 -5.36
C ASN A 191 4.34 -2.35 -6.28
N ARG A 192 5.40 -2.93 -6.84
CA ARG A 192 5.31 -4.13 -7.69
C ARG A 192 5.37 -5.43 -6.88
N GLY A 193 5.51 -5.35 -5.55
CA GLY A 193 5.68 -6.50 -4.67
C GLY A 193 7.08 -7.12 -4.74
N ALA A 194 8.07 -6.45 -5.34
CA ALA A 194 9.47 -6.87 -5.36
C ALA A 194 10.16 -6.52 -4.03
N LEU A 195 9.70 -7.14 -2.95
CA LEU A 195 10.05 -6.75 -1.57
C LEU A 195 11.55 -6.83 -1.27
N GLN A 196 12.23 -7.88 -1.77
CA GLN A 196 13.67 -8.04 -1.58
C GLN A 196 14.49 -6.94 -2.26
N GLU A 197 14.06 -6.50 -3.44
CA GLU A 197 14.68 -5.39 -4.16
C GLU A 197 14.44 -4.08 -3.41
N ALA A 198 13.22 -3.84 -2.95
CA ALA A 198 12.88 -2.67 -2.14
C ALA A 198 13.72 -2.59 -0.86
N ILE A 199 13.90 -3.71 -0.15
CA ILE A 199 14.77 -3.81 1.04
C ILE A 199 16.21 -3.48 0.67
N ALA A 200 16.75 -4.08 -0.39
CA ALA A 200 18.14 -3.86 -0.79
C ALA A 200 18.41 -2.40 -1.16
N LEU A 201 17.49 -1.76 -1.89
CA LEU A 201 17.62 -0.36 -2.33
C LEU A 201 17.43 0.65 -1.18
N SER A 202 16.52 0.38 -0.25
CA SER A 202 16.28 1.28 0.89
C SER A 202 17.35 1.15 1.98
N SER A 203 17.98 -0.03 2.12
CA SER A 203 19.04 -0.27 3.11
C SER A 203 20.35 0.49 2.84
N THR A 204 20.47 1.19 1.71
CA THR A 204 21.66 1.99 1.37
C THR A 204 21.64 3.41 1.94
N SER A 205 20.55 3.82 2.59
CA SER A 205 20.36 5.18 3.12
C SER A 205 19.67 5.13 4.49
N ASP A 206 20.10 6.01 5.40
CA ASP A 206 19.47 6.21 6.71
C ASP A 206 18.49 7.42 6.71
N SER A 207 18.10 7.89 5.51
CA SER A 207 17.11 8.96 5.41
C SER A 207 15.74 8.52 5.93
N ALA A 208 14.93 9.47 6.40
CA ALA A 208 13.58 9.18 6.89
C ALA A 208 12.73 8.44 5.83
N GLU A 209 12.81 8.88 4.57
CA GLU A 209 12.13 8.21 3.45
C GLU A 209 12.63 6.77 3.23
N ALA A 210 13.93 6.53 3.36
CA ALA A 210 14.52 5.19 3.23
C ALA A 210 14.02 4.26 4.33
N LEU A 211 14.01 4.74 5.57
CA LEU A 211 13.55 3.99 6.73
C LEU A 211 12.04 3.69 6.64
N ASP A 212 11.25 4.62 6.12
CA ASP A 212 9.81 4.42 5.85
C ASP A 212 9.61 3.28 4.84
N VAL A 213 10.23 3.38 3.66
CA VAL A 213 10.15 2.34 2.62
C VAL A 213 10.68 0.99 3.12
N LEU A 214 11.81 0.99 3.84
CA LEU A 214 12.42 -0.21 4.41
C LEU A 214 11.47 -0.89 5.41
N GLY A 215 10.89 -0.12 6.34
CA GLY A 215 9.94 -0.63 7.33
C GLY A 215 8.73 -1.29 6.66
N HIS A 216 8.19 -0.65 5.62
CA HIS A 216 7.08 -1.20 4.85
C HIS A 216 7.44 -2.48 4.08
N ALA A 217 8.59 -2.48 3.39
CA ALA A 217 9.05 -3.64 2.63
C ALA A 217 9.33 -4.84 3.55
N LEU A 218 9.97 -4.61 4.70
CA LEU A 218 10.23 -5.62 5.73
C LEU A 218 8.93 -6.18 6.32
N PHE A 219 7.95 -5.31 6.62
CA PHE A 219 6.66 -5.75 7.16
C PHE A 219 5.92 -6.65 6.17
N GLN A 220 5.82 -6.25 4.91
CA GLN A 220 5.17 -7.05 3.86
C GLN A 220 5.92 -8.36 3.60
N ASN A 221 7.23 -8.38 3.81
CA ASN A 221 8.06 -9.57 3.69
C ASN A 221 7.99 -10.49 4.94
N GLY A 222 7.19 -10.13 5.95
CA GLY A 222 7.04 -10.88 7.21
C GLY A 222 8.20 -10.72 8.19
N GLN A 223 9.14 -9.83 7.92
CA GLN A 223 10.31 -9.53 8.76
C GLN A 223 9.96 -8.47 9.81
N TYR A 224 9.03 -8.82 10.71
CA TYR A 224 8.43 -7.87 11.65
C TYR A 224 9.43 -7.30 12.67
N ALA A 225 10.45 -8.07 13.05
CA ALA A 225 11.46 -7.62 14.03
C ALA A 225 12.43 -6.60 13.42
N GLU A 226 12.78 -6.77 12.14
CA GLU A 226 13.57 -5.81 11.38
C GLU A 226 12.73 -4.56 11.05
N ALA A 227 11.47 -4.74 10.68
CA ALA A 227 10.54 -3.63 10.44
C ALA A 227 10.37 -2.75 11.69
N GLU A 228 10.24 -3.38 12.87
CA GLU A 228 10.21 -2.69 14.16
C GLU A 228 11.44 -1.77 14.34
N ARG A 229 12.64 -2.25 14.01
CA ARG A 229 13.87 -1.45 14.12
C ARG A 229 13.84 -0.25 13.17
N ALA A 230 13.42 -0.46 11.92
CA ALA A 230 13.32 0.62 10.94
C ALA A 230 12.38 1.74 11.42
N PHE A 231 11.18 1.39 11.92
CA PHE A 231 10.23 2.38 12.45
C PHE A 231 10.70 3.03 13.76
N GLN A 232 11.42 2.30 14.63
CA GLN A 232 12.04 2.88 15.83
C GLN A 232 13.10 3.92 15.48
N THR A 233 13.90 3.69 14.43
CA THR A 233 14.89 4.65 13.94
C THR A 233 14.23 5.84 13.22
N LEU A 234 13.09 5.62 12.57
CA LEU A 234 12.31 6.66 11.89
C LEU A 234 11.65 7.65 12.88
N LEU A 235 11.16 7.15 14.01
CA LEU A 235 10.38 7.93 14.98
C LEU A 235 11.07 9.22 15.47
N PRO A 236 12.36 9.22 15.90
CA PRO A 236 13.01 10.44 16.41
C PRO A 236 13.31 11.49 15.34
N ILE A 237 13.34 11.12 14.07
CA ILE A 237 13.67 12.03 12.95
C ILE A 237 12.43 12.52 12.19
N SER A 238 11.25 12.02 12.55
CA SER A 238 10.00 12.29 11.85
C SER A 238 9.16 13.34 12.58
N PRO A 239 8.76 14.44 11.91
CA PRO A 239 7.74 15.35 12.43
C PRO A 239 6.31 14.91 12.07
N GLY A 240 5.35 15.46 12.82
CA GLY A 240 3.89 15.38 12.64
C GLY A 240 3.35 14.07 12.06
N ILE A 241 2.76 14.08 10.87
CA ILE A 241 2.04 12.91 10.33
C ILE A 241 2.97 11.72 10.10
N THR A 242 4.23 11.96 9.72
CA THR A 242 5.21 10.90 9.53
C THR A 242 5.52 10.21 10.86
N LYS A 243 5.49 10.98 11.95
CA LYS A 243 5.62 10.44 13.30
C LYS A 243 4.42 9.56 13.67
N ASP A 244 3.20 10.06 13.53
CA ASP A 244 1.96 9.29 13.80
C ASP A 244 1.95 7.96 13.04
N ARG A 245 2.38 8.03 11.78
CA ARG A 245 2.51 6.89 10.87
C ARG A 245 3.55 5.89 11.36
N ALA A 246 4.74 6.36 11.74
CA ALA A 246 5.78 5.52 12.31
C ALA A 246 5.32 4.84 13.61
N GLU A 247 4.61 5.56 14.50
CA GLU A 247 4.04 4.99 15.73
C GLU A 247 3.02 3.90 15.44
N TRP A 248 2.13 4.13 14.48
CA TRP A 248 1.15 3.15 14.02
C TRP A 248 1.80 1.87 13.50
N TYR A 249 2.72 1.97 12.55
CA TYR A 249 3.36 0.78 11.98
C TYR A 249 4.29 0.08 12.96
N LEU A 250 4.91 0.82 13.90
CA LEU A 250 5.62 0.22 15.03
C LEU A 250 4.67 -0.65 15.88
N ALA A 251 3.48 -0.13 16.23
CA ALA A 251 2.49 -0.90 16.97
C ALA A 251 2.06 -2.16 16.20
N LEU A 252 1.83 -2.06 14.88
CA LEU A 252 1.51 -3.23 14.05
C LEU A 252 2.66 -4.25 14.01
N CYS A 253 3.92 -3.82 13.93
CA CYS A 253 5.08 -4.71 13.98
C CYS A 253 5.13 -5.48 15.31
N LEU A 254 4.88 -4.80 16.43
CA LEU A 254 4.86 -5.41 17.76
C LEU A 254 3.71 -6.40 17.92
N LEU A 255 2.52 -6.07 17.40
CA LEU A 255 1.37 -6.97 17.39
C LEU A 255 1.61 -8.20 16.52
N ALA A 256 2.19 -8.05 15.32
CA ALA A 256 2.51 -9.15 14.43
C ALA A 256 3.50 -10.14 15.07
N GLN A 257 4.39 -9.64 15.94
CA GLN A 257 5.30 -10.46 16.74
C GLN A 257 4.65 -11.07 17.98
N GLY A 258 3.38 -10.76 18.28
CA GLY A 258 2.69 -11.19 19.49
C GLY A 258 3.23 -10.54 20.78
N LYS A 259 3.94 -9.41 20.67
CA LYS A 259 4.51 -8.69 21.80
C LYS A 259 3.45 -7.84 22.49
N GLY A 260 3.33 -7.97 23.81
CA GLY A 260 2.42 -7.15 24.63
C GLY A 260 2.81 -5.66 24.73
N SER A 261 4.02 -5.28 24.28
CA SER A 261 4.52 -3.91 24.29
C SER A 261 3.78 -2.98 23.30
N ALA A 262 2.95 -3.51 22.40
CA ALA A 262 2.11 -2.68 21.53
C ALA A 262 0.99 -1.96 22.30
N ARG A 263 0.47 -2.56 23.38
CA ARG A 263 -0.68 -2.04 24.13
C ARG A 263 -0.49 -0.60 24.64
N PRO A 264 0.64 -0.23 25.30
CA PRO A 264 0.83 1.15 25.74
C PRO A 264 0.87 2.15 24.58
N ILE A 265 1.45 1.78 23.43
CA ILE A 265 1.48 2.62 22.23
C ILE A 265 0.06 2.86 21.73
N LEU A 266 -0.73 1.80 21.58
CA LEU A 266 -2.13 1.91 21.13
C LEU A 266 -2.99 2.73 22.11
N LEU A 267 -2.77 2.59 23.42
CA LEU A 267 -3.49 3.39 24.43
C LEU A 267 -3.18 4.88 24.30
N GLN A 268 -1.92 5.22 24.04
CA GLN A 268 -1.50 6.60 23.82
C GLN A 268 -2.13 7.17 22.54
N MET A 269 -2.12 6.40 21.45
CA MET A 269 -2.73 6.79 20.18
C MET A 269 -4.26 6.95 20.25
N ALA A 270 -4.93 6.12 21.05
CA ALA A 270 -6.38 6.17 21.22
C ALA A 270 -6.84 7.27 22.20
N ALA A 271 -5.92 7.90 22.93
CA ALA A 271 -6.25 8.86 23.97
C ALA A 271 -6.89 10.13 23.37
N PRO A 272 -8.02 10.63 23.92
CA PRO A 272 -8.72 11.80 23.37
C PRO A 272 -7.97 13.12 23.56
N GLU A 273 -6.92 13.15 24.39
CA GLU A 273 -6.13 14.35 24.69
C GLU A 273 -5.14 14.70 23.58
N HIS A 274 -4.86 13.76 22.66
CA HIS A 274 -3.94 13.94 21.56
C HIS A 274 -4.61 13.53 20.26
N TYR A 275 -4.67 14.44 19.28
CA TYR A 275 -5.08 14.07 17.94
C TYR A 275 -4.00 13.18 17.32
N HIS A 276 -4.40 11.99 16.87
CA HIS A 276 -3.52 11.04 16.20
C HIS A 276 -4.23 10.52 14.95
N THR A 277 -3.52 10.46 13.83
CA THR A 277 -4.07 10.08 12.51
C THR A 277 -4.74 8.69 12.49
N TYR A 278 -4.30 7.80 13.40
CA TYR A 278 -4.77 6.42 13.56
C TYR A 278 -5.54 6.16 14.88
N GLN A 279 -6.15 7.21 15.47
CA GLN A 279 -6.83 7.11 16.76
C GLN A 279 -7.97 6.08 16.77
N GLU A 280 -8.81 6.08 15.73
CA GLU A 280 -9.95 5.16 15.64
C GLU A 280 -9.50 3.71 15.46
N GLU A 281 -8.49 3.47 14.61
CA GLU A 281 -7.94 2.13 14.38
C GLU A 281 -7.24 1.59 15.62
N ALA A 282 -6.52 2.45 16.36
CA ALA A 282 -5.92 2.08 17.63
C ALA A 282 -6.98 1.65 18.65
N ALA A 283 -8.09 2.38 18.74
CA ALA A 283 -9.22 2.04 19.61
C ALA A 283 -9.90 0.71 19.19
N GLN A 284 -10.03 0.47 17.89
CA GLN A 284 -10.56 -0.80 17.37
C GLN A 284 -9.67 -1.99 17.74
N LEU A 285 -8.35 -1.88 17.52
CA LEU A 285 -7.40 -2.93 17.90
C LEU A 285 -7.36 -3.18 19.40
N LEU A 286 -7.46 -2.13 20.22
CA LEU A 286 -7.58 -2.25 21.67
C LEU A 286 -8.86 -2.98 22.09
N GLY A 287 -9.99 -2.75 21.40
CA GLY A 287 -11.24 -3.45 21.66
C GLY A 287 -11.18 -4.97 21.39
N LEU A 288 -10.28 -5.40 20.50
CA LEU A 288 -10.01 -6.82 20.25
C LEU A 288 -9.10 -7.46 21.31
N TRP A 289 -8.38 -6.63 22.08
CA TRP A 289 -7.48 -7.07 23.13
C TRP A 289 -8.27 -7.47 24.39
N ARG A 290 -8.59 -8.76 24.55
CA ARG A 290 -9.27 -9.27 25.74
C ARG A 290 -8.27 -9.61 26.85
N GLU A 291 -8.58 -9.17 28.06
CA GLU A 291 -7.89 -9.53 29.32
C GLU A 291 -8.13 -10.98 29.73
#